data_AF-A0A395CS19-F1
#
_entry.id   AF-A0A395CS19-F1
#
_cell.length_a   1.000
_cell.length_b   1.000
_cell.length_c   1.000
_cell.angle_alpha   90.00
_cell.angle_beta   90.00
_cell.angle_gamma   90.00
#
_symmetry.space_group_name_H-M   'P 1'
#
loop_
_entity.id
_entity.type
_entity.pdbx_description
1 polymer ?
#
loop_
_entity_poly.entity_id
_entity_poly.type
_entity_poly.pdbx_seq_one_letter_code
_entity_poly.pdbx_strand_id
1 'polypeptide(L)'
;MSETLQLASPAAETRADLRDILTSLSHVREAVVSEGAELLAEWGAPIAASEFAPAAENLAHYLALRRRDLSDLQARLAAYGLSSLGRSEAKVLAALDAILATLRRLCGEADAAYPPPAAMRAGEDAIRTERDRIFGAVPATPRAVVMVTLPTEAGSDASLTR
;
A
#
# COMPACT_ATOMS: atom_id res chain seq x y z
N MET A 1 -28.86 5.05 45.32
CA MET A 1 -27.48 5.12 44.81
C MET A 1 -27.57 5.09 43.30
N SER A 2 -27.69 6.27 42.69
CA SER A 2 -27.79 6.39 41.24
C SER A 2 -26.38 6.30 40.66
N GLU A 3 -26.09 5.18 40.00
CA GLU A 3 -24.94 5.01 39.13
C GLU A 3 -25.17 5.91 37.91
N THR A 4 -24.62 7.12 37.96
CA THR A 4 -24.59 8.01 36.80
C THR A 4 -23.60 7.39 35.82
N LEU A 5 -24.12 6.62 34.85
CA LEU A 5 -23.37 6.15 33.70
C LEU A 5 -22.91 7.39 32.92
N GLN A 6 -21.69 7.84 33.19
CA GLN A 6 -21.10 9.01 32.57
C GLN A 6 -20.74 8.63 31.12
N LEU A 7 -21.71 8.76 30.22
CA LEU A 7 -21.53 8.58 28.78
C LEU A 7 -20.36 9.46 28.33
N ALA A 8 -19.36 8.84 27.68
CA ALA A 8 -18.20 9.53 27.19
C ALA A 8 -18.63 10.62 26.17
N SER A 9 -17.91 11.73 26.13
CA SER A 9 -18.18 12.76 25.12
C SER A 9 -17.94 12.17 23.71
N PRO A 10 -18.73 12.52 22.68
CA PRO A 10 -18.50 12.07 21.30
C PRO A 10 -17.07 12.31 20.81
N ALA A 11 -16.43 13.39 21.27
CA ALA A 11 -15.04 13.71 20.97
C ALA A 11 -14.04 12.76 21.66
N ALA A 12 -14.37 12.27 22.86
CA ALA A 12 -13.56 11.30 23.59
C ALA A 12 -13.68 9.90 22.95
N GLU A 13 -14.88 9.50 22.53
CA GLU A 13 -15.12 8.25 21.80
C GLU A 13 -14.38 8.24 20.46
N THR A 14 -14.49 9.34 19.69
CA THR A 14 -13.74 9.50 18.42
C THR A 14 -12.23 9.37 18.64
N ARG A 15 -11.70 9.97 19.71
CA ARG A 15 -10.26 9.91 20.01
C ARG A 15 -9.83 8.51 20.47
N ALA A 16 -10.70 7.77 21.16
CA ALA A 16 -10.44 6.38 21.51
C ALA A 16 -10.38 5.51 20.25
N ASP A 17 -11.36 5.64 19.34
CA ASP A 17 -11.39 4.86 18.09
C ASP A 17 -10.16 5.15 17.21
N LEU A 18 -9.77 6.42 17.07
CA LEU A 18 -8.55 6.80 16.32
C LEU A 18 -7.27 6.21 16.91
N ARG A 19 -7.17 6.07 18.24
CA ARG A 19 -6.03 5.42 18.91
C ARG A 19 -6.01 3.92 18.68
N ASP A 20 -7.18 3.30 18.65
CA ASP A 20 -7.32 1.87 18.35
C ASP A 20 -6.95 1.58 16.89
N ILE A 21 -7.36 2.44 15.95
CA ILE A 21 -6.93 2.38 14.54
C ILE A 21 -5.42 2.56 14.44
N LEU A 22 -4.85 3.57 15.13
CA LEU A 22 -3.41 3.82 15.14
C LEU A 22 -2.62 2.61 15.64
N THR A 23 -3.06 1.99 16.73
CA THR A 23 -2.44 0.78 17.30
C THR A 23 -2.52 -0.37 16.31
N SER A 24 -3.71 -0.62 15.76
CA SER A 24 -3.94 -1.71 14.80
C SER A 24 -3.10 -1.55 13.54
N LEU A 25 -3.04 -0.34 12.97
CA LEU A 25 -2.24 -0.06 11.78
C LEU A 25 -0.73 -0.13 12.05
N SER A 26 -0.29 0.21 13.27
CA SER A 26 1.12 0.07 13.67
C SER A 26 1.53 -1.40 13.69
N HIS A 27 0.69 -2.28 14.26
CA HIS A 27 0.94 -3.73 14.21
C HIS A 27 0.94 -4.27 12.79
N VAL A 28 0.02 -3.80 11.93
CA VAL A 28 0.02 -4.17 10.50
C VAL A 28 1.34 -3.78 9.85
N ARG A 29 1.82 -2.56 10.10
CA ARG A 29 3.09 -2.07 9.54
C ARG A 29 4.28 -2.91 10.00
N GLU A 30 4.39 -3.17 11.30
CA GLU A 30 5.48 -3.99 11.86
C GLU A 30 5.49 -5.40 11.27
N ALA A 31 4.32 -6.02 11.18
CA ALA A 31 4.21 -7.35 10.65
C ALA A 31 4.48 -7.40 9.13
N VAL A 32 4.09 -6.36 8.37
CA VAL A 32 4.47 -6.20 6.96
C VAL A 32 5.98 -6.10 6.77
N VAL A 33 6.67 -5.35 7.63
CA VAL A 33 8.15 -5.25 7.58
C VAL A 33 8.79 -6.60 7.89
N SER A 34 8.36 -7.27 8.96
CA SER A 34 8.94 -8.56 9.37
C SER A 34 8.74 -9.63 8.30
N GLU A 35 7.50 -9.85 7.87
CA GLU A 35 7.18 -10.88 6.86
C GLU A 35 7.74 -10.52 5.48
N GLY A 36 7.82 -9.23 5.14
CA GLY A 36 8.47 -8.78 3.91
C GLY A 36 9.96 -9.12 3.89
N ALA A 37 10.66 -8.95 5.02
CA ALA A 37 12.05 -9.33 5.15
C ALA A 37 12.25 -10.86 5.07
N GLU A 38 11.37 -11.64 5.69
CA GLU A 38 11.36 -13.10 5.60
C GLU A 38 11.16 -13.58 4.15
N LEU A 39 10.15 -13.07 3.45
CA LEU A 39 9.90 -13.38 2.04
C LEU A 39 11.08 -13.02 1.14
N LEU A 40 11.69 -11.84 1.36
CA LEU A 40 12.85 -11.42 0.58
C LEU A 40 14.06 -12.34 0.82
N ALA A 41 14.24 -12.82 2.05
CA ALA A 41 15.28 -13.80 2.37
C ALA A 41 15.02 -15.16 1.69
N GLU A 42 13.76 -15.61 1.65
CA GLU A 42 13.36 -16.83 0.94
C GLU A 42 13.62 -16.75 -0.57
N TRP A 43 13.46 -15.58 -1.18
CA TRP A 43 13.75 -15.35 -2.60
C TRP A 43 15.25 -15.42 -2.93
N GLY A 44 16.10 -15.24 -1.92
CA GLY A 44 17.52 -15.51 -1.99
C GLY A 44 18.39 -14.35 -2.49
N ALA A 45 19.70 -14.52 -2.28
CA ALA A 45 20.73 -13.52 -2.55
C ALA A 45 20.76 -12.95 -3.98
N PRO A 46 20.48 -13.73 -5.06
CA PRO A 46 20.48 -13.18 -6.42
C PRO A 46 19.46 -12.06 -6.62
N ILE A 47 18.29 -12.14 -5.97
CA ILE A 47 17.25 -11.11 -6.05
C ILE A 47 17.67 -9.90 -5.20
N ALA A 48 18.19 -10.14 -4.00
CA ALA A 48 18.65 -9.07 -3.10
C ALA A 48 19.83 -8.27 -3.68
N ALA A 49 20.67 -8.87 -4.52
CA ALA A 49 21.81 -8.21 -5.17
C ALA A 49 21.50 -7.61 -6.55
N SER A 50 20.26 -7.73 -7.02
CA SER A 50 19.87 -7.29 -8.36
C SER A 50 19.58 -5.78 -8.45
N GLU A 51 19.56 -5.24 -9.67
CA GLU A 51 19.10 -3.88 -9.94
C GLU A 51 17.63 -3.65 -9.55
N PHE A 52 16.82 -4.71 -9.47
CA PHE A 52 15.41 -4.66 -9.10
C PHE A 52 15.15 -4.95 -7.62
N ALA A 53 16.19 -5.05 -6.77
CA ALA A 53 16.05 -5.31 -5.34
C ALA A 53 15.05 -4.36 -4.63
N PRO A 54 15.01 -3.03 -4.91
CA PRO A 54 14.00 -2.15 -4.30
C PRO A 54 12.56 -2.48 -4.72
N ALA A 55 12.36 -2.98 -5.94
CA ALA A 55 11.05 -3.41 -6.43
C ALA A 55 10.66 -4.76 -5.80
N ALA A 56 11.61 -5.68 -5.65
CA ALA A 56 11.42 -6.93 -4.93
C ALA A 56 11.04 -6.68 -3.46
N GLU A 57 11.77 -5.81 -2.77
CA GLU A 57 11.45 -5.45 -1.38
C GLU A 57 10.03 -4.89 -1.25
N ASN A 58 9.63 -3.98 -2.14
CA ASN A 58 8.25 -3.47 -2.14
C ASN A 58 7.22 -4.56 -2.46
N LEU A 59 7.53 -5.49 -3.39
CA LEU A 59 6.65 -6.63 -3.67
C LEU A 59 6.51 -7.54 -2.45
N ALA A 60 7.58 -7.79 -1.70
CA ALA A 60 7.53 -8.59 -0.49
C ALA A 60 6.63 -7.92 0.58
N HIS A 61 6.79 -6.61 0.79
CA HIS A 61 5.89 -5.83 1.64
C HIS A 61 4.44 -5.86 1.16
N TYR A 62 4.21 -5.79 -0.15
CA TYR A 62 2.88 -5.86 -0.75
C TYR A 62 2.22 -7.22 -0.52
N LEU A 63 2.95 -8.30 -0.75
CA LEU A 63 2.46 -9.66 -0.52
C LEU A 63 2.16 -9.90 0.95
N ALA A 64 3.03 -9.43 1.86
CA ALA A 64 2.74 -9.45 3.29
C ALA A 64 1.43 -8.71 3.56
N LEU A 65 1.29 -7.44 3.15
CA LEU A 65 0.08 -6.66 3.37
C LEU A 65 -1.18 -7.35 2.83
N ARG A 66 -1.13 -7.90 1.62
CA ARG A 66 -2.28 -8.46 0.90
C ARG A 66 -2.77 -9.79 1.47
N ARG A 67 -1.96 -10.48 2.27
CA ARG A 67 -2.35 -11.72 2.98
C ARG A 67 -3.26 -11.47 4.18
N ARG A 68 -3.45 -10.20 4.56
CA ARG A 68 -4.26 -9.80 5.72
C ARG A 68 -5.65 -9.38 5.30
N ASP A 69 -6.65 -9.74 6.10
CA ASP A 69 -7.95 -9.10 6.02
C ASP A 69 -7.87 -7.72 6.70
N LEU A 70 -8.00 -6.67 5.89
CA LEU A 70 -7.98 -5.28 6.35
C LEU A 70 -9.34 -4.60 6.16
N SER A 71 -10.39 -5.35 5.84
CA SER A 71 -11.73 -4.82 5.52
C SER A 71 -12.26 -3.89 6.60
N ASP A 72 -12.22 -4.35 7.86
CA ASP A 72 -12.68 -3.56 9.01
C ASP A 72 -11.82 -2.31 9.25
N LEU A 73 -10.50 -2.44 9.16
CA LEU A 73 -9.57 -1.32 9.32
C LEU A 73 -9.77 -0.28 8.21
N GLN A 74 -9.97 -0.72 6.97
CA GLN A 74 -10.25 0.14 5.82
C GLN A 74 -11.60 0.86 5.99
N ALA A 75 -12.64 0.18 6.45
CA ALA A 75 -13.94 0.79 6.70
C ALA A 75 -13.84 1.89 7.78
N ARG A 76 -13.11 1.63 8.87
CA ARG A 76 -12.87 2.60 9.93
C ARG A 76 -12.04 3.80 9.46
N LEU A 77 -10.96 3.56 8.70
CA LEU A 77 -10.17 4.65 8.09
C LEU A 77 -11.02 5.52 7.15
N ALA A 78 -11.87 4.90 6.33
CA ALA A 78 -12.75 5.60 5.40
C ALA A 78 -13.80 6.47 6.12
N ALA A 79 -14.30 6.03 7.28
CA ALA A 79 -15.21 6.83 8.11
C ALA A 79 -14.60 8.17 8.56
N TYR A 80 -13.27 8.26 8.63
CA TYR A 80 -12.51 9.49 8.91
C TYR A 80 -11.99 10.20 7.66
N GLY A 81 -12.42 9.79 6.46
CA GLY A 81 -12.00 10.39 5.19
C GLY A 81 -10.57 10.04 4.77
N LEU A 82 -9.94 9.05 5.41
CA LEU A 82 -8.59 8.60 5.04
C LEU A 82 -8.69 7.65 3.85
N SER A 83 -7.80 7.84 2.86
CA SER A 83 -7.84 7.08 1.61
C SER A 83 -7.57 5.60 1.86
N SER A 84 -8.17 4.74 1.03
CA SER A 84 -7.91 3.31 1.08
C SER A 84 -6.45 2.97 0.78
N LEU A 85 -5.98 1.85 1.34
CA LEU A 85 -4.66 1.28 1.03
C LEU A 85 -4.55 0.78 -0.42
N GLY A 86 -5.61 0.90 -1.24
CA GLY A 86 -5.62 0.43 -2.62
C GLY A 86 -4.62 1.11 -3.55
N ARG A 87 -4.06 2.27 -3.18
CA ARG A 87 -2.97 2.94 -3.93
C ARG A 87 -1.58 2.71 -3.34
N SER A 88 -1.47 1.83 -2.33
CA SER A 88 -0.20 1.53 -1.66
C SER A 88 0.73 0.64 -2.48
N GLU A 89 0.24 0.03 -3.57
CA GLU A 89 0.95 -1.01 -4.34
C GLU A 89 2.33 -0.53 -4.82
N ALA A 90 2.42 0.74 -5.23
CA ALA A 90 3.68 1.32 -5.70
C ALA A 90 4.72 1.50 -4.56
N LYS A 91 4.27 1.74 -3.33
CA LYS A 91 5.10 2.01 -2.13
C LYS A 91 4.35 1.71 -0.83
N VAL A 92 4.39 0.45 -0.41
CA VAL A 92 3.57 -0.06 0.71
C VAL A 92 3.92 0.63 2.03
N LEU A 93 5.19 0.62 2.43
CA LEU A 93 5.60 1.18 3.73
C LEU A 93 5.37 2.69 3.80
N ALA A 94 5.68 3.43 2.74
CA ALA A 94 5.49 4.87 2.74
C ALA A 94 3.99 5.26 2.77
N ALA A 95 3.10 4.44 2.19
CA ALA A 95 1.65 4.65 2.32
C ALA A 95 1.17 4.39 3.76
N LEU A 96 1.64 3.32 4.40
CA LEU A 96 1.36 3.02 5.80
C LEU A 96 1.88 4.13 6.72
N ASP A 97 3.12 4.60 6.50
CA ASP A 97 3.75 5.68 7.26
C ASP A 97 2.99 7.00 7.14
N ALA A 98 2.48 7.33 5.95
CA ALA A 98 1.68 8.53 5.74
C ALA A 98 0.37 8.47 6.55
N ILE A 99 -0.34 7.33 6.54
CA ILE A 99 -1.59 7.16 7.29
C ILE A 99 -1.31 7.19 8.79
N LEU A 100 -0.24 6.52 9.25
CA LEU A 100 0.19 6.55 10.66
C LEU A 100 0.51 7.98 11.12
N ALA A 101 1.19 8.78 10.30
CA ALA A 101 1.47 10.18 10.60
C ALA A 101 0.18 11.00 10.73
N THR A 102 -0.81 10.78 9.86
CA THR A 102 -2.13 11.43 9.98
C THR A 102 -2.84 11.01 11.26
N LEU A 103 -2.90 9.71 11.57
CA LEU A 103 -3.55 9.20 12.79
C LEU A 103 -2.90 9.74 14.06
N ARG A 104 -1.56 9.79 14.12
CA ARG A 104 -0.81 10.40 15.23
C ARG A 104 -1.18 11.87 15.44
N ARG A 105 -1.23 12.66 14.36
CA ARG A 105 -1.68 14.06 14.42
C ARG A 105 -3.11 14.20 14.94
N LEU A 106 -4.03 13.37 14.46
CA LEU A 106 -5.42 13.34 14.93
C LEU A 106 -5.52 12.93 16.42
N CYS A 107 -4.56 12.14 16.91
CA CYS A 107 -4.45 11.73 18.31
C CYS A 107 -3.75 12.77 19.21
N GLY A 108 -3.23 13.87 18.66
CA GLY A 108 -2.63 14.99 19.40
C GLY A 108 -1.12 15.18 19.20
N GLU A 109 -0.46 14.34 18.40
CA GLU A 109 0.96 14.48 18.07
C GLU A 109 1.14 15.41 16.85
N ALA A 110 1.02 16.72 17.06
CA ALA A 110 1.02 17.72 15.98
C ALA A 110 2.24 17.66 15.05
N ASP A 111 3.40 17.27 15.60
CA ASP A 111 4.68 17.22 14.90
C ASP A 111 5.00 15.87 14.25
N ALA A 112 4.05 14.91 14.24
CA ALA A 112 4.30 13.62 13.59
C ALA A 112 4.68 13.82 12.11
N ALA A 113 5.86 13.32 11.74
CA ALA A 113 6.45 13.56 10.43
C ALA A 113 5.77 12.69 9.36
N TYR A 114 5.40 13.31 8.24
CA TYR A 114 5.00 12.60 7.04
C TYR A 114 6.23 12.10 6.27
N PRO A 115 6.14 10.96 5.56
CA PRO A 115 7.16 10.60 4.60
C PRO A 115 7.28 11.70 3.52
N PRO A 116 8.48 11.92 2.96
CA PRO A 116 8.69 12.95 1.96
C PRO A 116 7.82 12.66 0.72
N PRO A 117 7.23 13.68 0.06
CA PRO A 117 6.39 13.48 -1.13
C PRO A 117 7.11 12.72 -2.26
N ALA A 118 8.44 12.85 -2.35
CA ALA A 118 9.26 12.12 -3.29
C ALA A 118 9.19 10.60 -3.10
N ALA A 119 8.99 10.12 -1.87
CA ALA A 119 8.83 8.68 -1.60
C ALA A 119 7.62 8.11 -2.32
N MET A 120 6.49 8.85 -2.37
CA MET A 120 5.29 8.44 -3.11
C MET A 120 5.48 8.49 -4.63
N ARG A 121 6.15 9.53 -5.15
CA ARG A 121 6.37 9.70 -6.61
C ARG A 121 7.34 8.68 -7.20
N ALA A 122 8.36 8.28 -6.43
CA ALA A 122 9.39 7.35 -6.89
C ALA A 122 8.82 6.01 -7.40
N GLY A 123 7.72 5.52 -6.81
CA GLY A 123 7.06 4.29 -7.27
C GLY A 123 6.39 4.44 -8.63
N GLU A 124 5.62 5.52 -8.85
CA GLU A 124 4.99 5.82 -10.13
C GLU A 124 6.03 6.02 -11.25
N ASP A 125 7.14 6.67 -10.92
CA ASP A 125 8.25 6.91 -11.85
C ASP A 125 8.97 5.60 -12.23
N ALA A 126 9.20 4.71 -11.25
CA ALA A 126 9.80 3.39 -11.49
C ALA A 126 8.92 2.51 -12.38
N ILE A 127 7.61 2.44 -12.08
CA ILE A 127 6.64 1.68 -12.89
C ILE A 127 6.62 2.21 -14.34
N ARG A 128 6.60 3.54 -14.51
CA ARG A 128 6.62 4.16 -15.84
C ARG A 128 7.89 3.82 -16.61
N THR A 129 9.05 3.90 -15.94
CA THR A 129 10.35 3.59 -16.54
C THR A 129 10.41 2.12 -16.98
N GLU A 130 9.99 1.19 -16.13
CA GLU A 130 10.04 -0.24 -16.46
C GLU A 130 9.02 -0.61 -17.55
N ARG A 131 7.82 -0.01 -17.52
CA ARG A 131 6.84 -0.13 -18.62
C ARG A 131 7.47 0.28 -19.94
N ASP A 132 8.12 1.45 -19.99
CA ASP A 132 8.71 1.96 -21.23
C ASP A 132 9.90 1.12 -21.70
N ARG A 133 10.64 0.49 -20.78
CA ARG A 133 11.69 -0.48 -21.09
C ARG A 133 11.13 -1.76 -21.73
N ILE A 134 10.03 -2.30 -21.19
CA ILE A 134 9.45 -3.58 -21.65
C ILE A 134 8.64 -3.40 -22.94
N PHE A 135 7.84 -2.34 -23.03
CA PHE A 135 6.84 -2.16 -24.09
C PHE A 135 7.17 -1.03 -25.08
N GLY A 136 8.24 -0.27 -24.84
CA GLY A 136 8.55 0.94 -25.58
C GLY A 136 7.75 2.16 -25.12
N ALA A 137 8.07 3.33 -25.66
CA ALA A 137 7.38 4.57 -25.32
C ALA A 137 5.92 4.54 -25.80
N VAL A 138 4.99 4.60 -24.85
CA VAL A 138 3.54 4.57 -25.10
C VAL A 138 3.00 6.01 -25.17
N PRO A 139 2.03 6.33 -26.04
CA PRO A 139 1.34 7.62 -26.01
C PRO A 139 0.80 7.94 -24.60
N ALA A 140 0.69 9.24 -24.26
CA ALA A 140 0.32 9.68 -22.91
C ALA A 140 -1.04 9.12 -22.40
N THR A 141 -1.90 8.66 -23.30
CA THR A 141 -3.19 8.04 -23.02
C THR A 141 -3.54 6.97 -24.07
N PRO A 142 -3.97 5.75 -23.67
CA PRO A 142 -4.09 5.27 -22.29
C PRO A 142 -2.73 4.99 -21.63
N ARG A 143 -2.65 5.21 -20.31
CA ARG A 143 -1.39 5.06 -19.54
C ARG A 143 -0.96 3.60 -19.31
N ALA A 144 -1.88 2.65 -19.50
CA ALA A 144 -1.66 1.24 -19.26
C ALA A 144 -1.46 0.48 -20.58
N VAL A 145 -0.45 -0.39 -20.60
CA VAL A 145 -0.25 -1.39 -21.67
C VAL A 145 -0.75 -2.72 -21.13
N VAL A 146 -1.65 -3.37 -21.87
CA VAL A 146 -2.16 -4.69 -21.52
C VAL A 146 -1.44 -5.71 -22.41
N MET A 147 -0.66 -6.59 -21.79
CA MET A 147 -0.12 -7.77 -22.47
C MET A 147 -1.17 -8.89 -22.41
N VAL A 148 -1.61 -9.36 -23.57
CA VAL A 148 -2.54 -10.48 -23.67
C VAL A 148 -1.77 -11.69 -24.19
N THR A 149 -1.75 -12.77 -23.41
CA THR A 149 -1.21 -14.05 -23.88
C THR A 149 -2.33 -14.80 -24.62
N LEU A 150 -2.08 -15.10 -25.89
CA LEU A 150 -3.01 -15.82 -26.76
C LEU A 150 -2.38 -17.13 -27.24
N PRO A 151 -3.19 -18.12 -27.66
CA PRO A 151 -2.69 -19.30 -28.36
C PRO A 151 -1.87 -18.89 -29.59
N THR A 152 -0.87 -19.71 -29.96
CA THR A 152 0.02 -19.40 -31.10
C THR A 152 -0.76 -19.19 -32.40
N GLU A 153 -1.87 -19.89 -32.57
CA GLU A 153 -2.78 -19.82 -33.71
C GLU A 153 -3.33 -18.40 -33.93
N ALA A 154 -3.51 -17.63 -32.86
CA ALA A 154 -4.00 -16.24 -32.91
C ALA A 154 -2.96 -15.27 -33.52
N GLY A 155 -1.69 -15.65 -33.63
CA GLY A 155 -0.67 -14.89 -34.36
C GLY A 155 -0.80 -14.99 -35.88
N SER A 156 -1.49 -16.03 -36.37
CA SER A 156 -1.66 -16.32 -37.81
C SER A 156 -3.11 -16.22 -38.30
N ASP A 157 -4.09 -16.31 -37.40
CA ASP A 157 -5.52 -16.25 -37.74
C ASP A 157 -6.20 -15.08 -37.02
N ALA A 158 -6.45 -14.01 -37.78
CA ALA A 158 -7.09 -12.79 -37.29
C ALA A 158 -8.55 -13.02 -36.82
N SER A 159 -9.19 -14.15 -37.16
CA SER A 159 -10.53 -14.48 -36.66
C SER A 159 -10.53 -14.90 -35.18
N LEU A 160 -9.38 -15.29 -34.64
CA LEU A 160 -9.18 -15.66 -33.23
C LEU A 160 -8.85 -14.46 -32.33
N THR A 161 -8.69 -13.27 -32.91
CA THR A 161 -8.44 -12.01 -32.19
C THR A 161 -9.58 -11.02 -32.46
N ARG A 162 -10.65 -11.09 -31.68
CA ARG A 162 -11.76 -10.13 -31.72
C ARG A 162 -12.15 -9.67 -30.32
#